data_AF-A0A7Y4L4V3-F1
#
_entry.id   AF-A0A7Y4L4V3-F1
#
_cell.length_a   1.000
_cell.length_b   1.000
_cell.length_c   1.000
_cell.angle_alpha   90.00
_cell.angle_beta   90.00
_cell.angle_gamma   90.00
#
_symmetry.space_group_name_H-M   'P 1'
#
loop_
_entity.id
_entity.type
_entity.pdbx_description
1 polymer ?
#
loop_
_entity_poly.entity_id
_entity_poly.type
_entity_poly.pdbx_seq_one_letter_code
_entity_poly.pdbx_strand_id
1 'polypeptide(L)'
;MGWTLLGALVPGVGLIAGGRRRIGAFVLTVTLGLVGLGVYVGLTRRQEVLAAAVVPSRLLITSVTIGALALLWIVVIVASHRSLRPATGGAGRRALGAAFVGVLCFAIAAPAAIAVQNVMAQRDLVQDVFVAQGESKSATRPKTVNIKDPWEDRPRLNLLLLGGDDAPSRVGVRTDTVIVASIDTRTGNTALISMPRQLTFMPFPKDSPLYRKYPNGFGKEGLSLEGRLEWMLTAMYENVPAAHPGILGPSDNEGADVLKQSVGEATGLKIDYYLQVNLTGFPELVNALGGITVNVNERVAMGGVSSAHIPPKEWIEPGPKQHLDGRHALWFARGRYNADDDQRQIRQRCTIKAMVDAADPATLVTKYKAIAKAGQHLLRTDIPQEILPALVTLALKVKSGTVSNINLDVSKLRMKYLHPDYEGMREAIAAALEAPTPPAKTTPKTPAKSSPKSTPANTPKPPTQNLVDACAYQPEGTQPS
;
A
#
# COMPACT_ATOMS: atom_id res chain seq x y z
N MET A 1 -32.07 -26.84 29.32
CA MET A 1 -31.19 -25.68 29.02
C MET A 1 -29.78 -26.13 28.63
N GLY A 2 -29.09 -26.98 29.41
CA GLY A 2 -27.74 -27.49 29.05
C GLY A 2 -27.64 -28.10 27.64
N TRP A 3 -28.56 -28.98 27.26
CA TRP A 3 -28.61 -29.54 25.88
C TRP A 3 -28.89 -28.50 24.78
N THR A 4 -29.60 -27.41 25.11
CA THR A 4 -29.83 -26.29 24.17
C THR A 4 -28.55 -25.47 23.98
N LEU A 5 -27.79 -25.25 25.05
CA LEU A 5 -26.48 -24.60 24.98
C LEU A 5 -25.49 -25.44 24.15
N LEU A 6 -25.40 -26.74 24.42
CA LEU A 6 -24.55 -27.65 23.64
C LEU A 6 -24.97 -27.68 22.16
N GLY A 7 -26.27 -27.71 21.88
CA GLY A 7 -26.78 -27.63 20.50
C GLY A 7 -26.57 -26.28 19.82
N ALA A 8 -26.36 -25.20 20.58
CA ALA A 8 -25.99 -23.89 20.04
C ALA A 8 -24.49 -23.80 19.75
N LEU A 9 -23.64 -24.37 20.59
CA LEU A 9 -22.19 -24.44 20.37
C LEU A 9 -21.83 -25.43 19.24
N VAL A 10 -22.54 -26.55 19.18
CA VAL A 10 -22.34 -27.61 18.18
C VAL A 10 -23.68 -27.94 17.52
N PRO A 11 -24.03 -27.23 16.42
CA PRO A 11 -25.25 -27.48 15.67
C PRO A 11 -25.50 -28.96 15.38
N GLY A 12 -26.73 -29.42 15.64
CA GLY A 12 -27.14 -30.82 15.46
C GLY A 12 -27.18 -31.64 16.76
N VAL A 13 -26.31 -31.38 17.74
CA VAL A 13 -26.28 -32.11 19.02
C VAL A 13 -27.60 -31.95 19.80
N GLY A 14 -28.15 -30.74 19.85
CA GLY A 14 -29.43 -30.46 20.51
C GLY A 14 -30.62 -31.18 19.87
N LEU A 15 -30.62 -31.34 18.53
CA LEU A 15 -31.66 -32.08 17.81
C LEU A 15 -31.55 -33.59 18.05
N ILE A 16 -30.33 -34.13 18.12
CA ILE A 16 -30.09 -35.55 18.46
C ILE A 16 -30.60 -35.83 19.88
N ALA A 17 -30.22 -34.98 20.84
CA ALA A 17 -30.66 -35.09 22.23
C ALA A 17 -32.20 -34.93 22.37
N GLY A 18 -32.82 -34.11 21.51
CA GLY A 18 -34.27 -33.94 21.42
C GLY A 18 -35.01 -35.03 20.64
N GLY A 19 -34.35 -36.16 20.33
CA GLY A 19 -34.96 -37.33 19.67
C GLY A 19 -34.98 -37.28 18.13
N ARG A 20 -34.59 -36.17 17.50
CA ARG A 20 -34.56 -36.00 16.03
C ARG A 20 -33.23 -36.47 15.44
N ARG A 21 -32.86 -37.73 15.69
CA ARG A 21 -31.51 -38.27 15.42
C ARG A 21 -31.04 -38.12 13.97
N ARG A 22 -31.89 -38.43 12.97
CA ARG A 22 -31.52 -38.32 11.54
C ARG A 22 -31.21 -36.88 11.12
N ILE A 23 -32.10 -35.94 11.47
CA ILE A 23 -31.95 -34.52 11.13
C ILE A 23 -30.76 -33.93 11.90
N GLY A 24 -30.64 -34.25 13.19
CA GLY A 24 -29.53 -33.76 14.00
C GLY A 24 -28.16 -34.28 13.54
N ALA A 25 -28.07 -35.55 13.14
CA ALA A 25 -26.86 -36.11 12.54
C ALA A 25 -26.51 -35.42 11.22
N PHE A 26 -27.49 -35.21 10.33
CA PHE A 26 -27.28 -34.47 9.09
C PHE A 26 -26.73 -33.06 9.33
N VAL A 27 -27.37 -32.29 10.22
CA VAL A 27 -26.91 -30.92 10.58
C VAL A 27 -25.50 -30.94 11.17
N LEU A 28 -25.21 -31.89 12.05
CA LEU A 28 -23.88 -32.04 12.65
C LEU A 28 -22.82 -32.34 11.60
N THR A 29 -23.08 -33.30 10.70
CA THR A 29 -22.15 -33.65 9.62
C THR A 29 -21.90 -32.48 8.68
N VAL A 30 -22.94 -31.76 8.27
CA VAL A 30 -22.79 -30.55 7.43
C VAL A 30 -21.97 -29.49 8.15
N THR A 31 -22.22 -29.26 9.44
CA THR A 31 -21.49 -28.26 10.23
C THR A 31 -20.01 -28.61 10.36
N LEU A 32 -19.68 -29.85 10.72
CA LEU A 32 -18.30 -30.33 10.79
C LEU A 32 -17.62 -30.29 9.41
N GLY A 33 -18.36 -30.61 8.34
CA GLY A 33 -17.87 -30.51 6.97
C GLY A 33 -17.54 -29.06 6.57
N LEU A 34 -18.41 -28.10 6.89
CA LEU A 34 -18.18 -26.67 6.62
C LEU A 34 -17.01 -26.12 7.44
N VAL A 35 -16.90 -26.48 8.72
CA VAL A 35 -15.77 -26.10 9.57
C VAL A 35 -14.47 -26.70 9.03
N GLY A 36 -14.48 -28.00 8.70
CA GLY A 36 -13.34 -28.69 8.12
C GLY A 36 -12.90 -28.09 6.78
N LEU A 37 -13.86 -27.76 5.90
CA LEU A 37 -13.60 -27.08 4.64
C LEU A 37 -13.01 -25.68 4.87
N GLY A 38 -13.57 -24.91 5.81
CA GLY A 38 -13.06 -23.59 6.17
C GLY A 38 -11.62 -23.64 6.68
N VAL A 39 -11.30 -24.58 7.56
CA VAL A 39 -9.94 -24.83 8.06
C VAL A 39 -9.01 -25.26 6.93
N TYR A 40 -9.43 -26.22 6.10
CA TYR A 40 -8.66 -26.69 4.96
C TYR A 40 -8.33 -25.55 3.98
N VAL A 41 -9.32 -24.75 3.59
CA VAL A 41 -9.13 -23.60 2.70
C VAL A 41 -8.24 -22.53 3.34
N GLY A 42 -8.45 -22.22 4.62
CA GLY A 42 -7.64 -21.23 5.34
C GLY A 42 -6.16 -21.62 5.47
N LEU A 43 -5.88 -22.92 5.61
CA LEU A 43 -4.51 -23.43 5.76
C LEU A 43 -3.81 -23.68 4.41
N THR A 44 -4.52 -24.21 3.41
CA THR A 44 -3.92 -24.65 2.14
C THR A 44 -4.02 -23.61 1.01
N ARG A 45 -5.02 -22.73 1.06
CA ARG A 45 -5.35 -21.76 -0.02
C ARG A 45 -5.34 -20.31 0.47
N ARG A 46 -4.49 -20.00 1.45
CA ARG A 46 -4.42 -18.66 2.07
C ARG A 46 -4.26 -17.53 1.04
N GLN A 47 -3.45 -17.72 0.00
CA GLN A 47 -3.24 -16.71 -1.04
C GLN A 47 -4.52 -16.45 -1.86
N GLU A 48 -5.25 -17.51 -2.25
CA GLU A 48 -6.53 -17.39 -2.97
C GLU A 48 -7.58 -16.67 -2.11
N VAL A 49 -7.61 -16.92 -0.80
CA VAL A 49 -8.51 -16.23 0.13
C VAL A 49 -8.19 -14.74 0.23
N LEU A 50 -6.91 -14.39 0.34
CA LEU A 50 -6.47 -12.99 0.36
C LEU A 50 -6.77 -12.28 -0.96
N ALA A 51 -6.54 -12.95 -2.09
CA ALA A 51 -6.84 -12.44 -3.42
C ALA A 51 -8.36 -12.26 -3.65
N ALA A 52 -9.19 -13.16 -3.10
CA ALA A 52 -10.66 -13.02 -3.15
C ALA A 52 -11.17 -11.84 -2.31
N ALA A 53 -10.42 -11.44 -1.28
CA ALA A 53 -10.78 -10.34 -0.39
C ALA A 53 -10.72 -8.95 -1.07
N VAL A 54 -10.19 -8.85 -2.28
CA VAL A 54 -10.18 -7.60 -3.07
C VAL A 54 -11.09 -7.65 -4.29
N VAL A 55 -11.99 -8.65 -4.36
CA VAL A 55 -12.94 -8.81 -5.47
C VAL A 55 -14.37 -8.51 -4.99
N PRO A 56 -14.99 -7.38 -5.38
CA PRO A 56 -16.31 -6.97 -4.87
C PRO A 56 -17.42 -8.01 -5.01
N SER A 57 -17.48 -8.74 -6.13
CA SER A 57 -18.49 -9.79 -6.35
C SER A 57 -18.31 -10.95 -5.37
N ARG A 58 -17.07 -11.36 -5.07
CA ARG A 58 -16.76 -12.40 -4.09
C ARG A 58 -17.07 -11.94 -2.67
N LEU A 59 -16.77 -10.68 -2.34
CA LEU A 59 -17.11 -10.10 -1.03
C LEU A 59 -18.63 -10.08 -0.81
N LEU A 60 -19.43 -9.71 -1.82
CA LEU A 60 -20.90 -9.75 -1.70
C LEU A 60 -21.43 -11.18 -1.48
N ILE A 61 -20.95 -12.14 -2.26
CA ILE A 61 -21.31 -13.56 -2.08
C ILE A 61 -20.94 -14.01 -0.65
N THR A 62 -19.77 -13.60 -0.15
CA THR A 62 -19.31 -13.90 1.20
C THR A 62 -20.25 -13.31 2.25
N SER A 63 -20.64 -12.03 2.13
CA SER A 63 -21.61 -11.38 3.03
C SER A 63 -22.96 -12.11 3.05
N VAL A 64 -23.51 -12.44 1.89
CA VAL A 64 -24.77 -13.19 1.77
C VAL A 64 -24.64 -14.57 2.42
N THR A 65 -23.51 -15.25 2.20
CA THR A 65 -23.23 -16.58 2.77
C THR A 65 -23.15 -16.53 4.30
N ILE A 66 -22.45 -15.54 4.89
CA ILE A 66 -22.38 -15.35 6.34
C ILE A 66 -23.78 -15.15 6.92
N GLY A 67 -24.58 -14.26 6.31
CA GLY A 67 -25.96 -14.01 6.74
C GLY A 67 -26.84 -15.26 6.67
N ALA A 68 -26.79 -16.00 5.56
CA ALA A 68 -27.55 -17.23 5.39
C ALA A 68 -27.16 -18.31 6.40
N LEU A 69 -25.85 -18.52 6.63
CA LEU A 69 -25.36 -19.48 7.62
C LEU A 69 -25.78 -19.10 9.05
N ALA A 70 -25.73 -17.82 9.41
CA ALA A 70 -26.17 -17.34 10.71
C ALA A 70 -27.68 -17.56 10.91
N LEU A 71 -28.50 -17.28 9.89
CA LEU A 71 -29.95 -17.55 9.93
C LEU A 71 -30.24 -19.05 10.08
N LEU A 72 -29.56 -19.91 9.32
CA LEU A 72 -29.69 -21.36 9.45
C LEU A 72 -29.29 -21.84 10.85
N TRP A 73 -28.21 -21.31 11.42
CA TRP A 73 -27.77 -21.63 12.78
C TRP A 73 -28.83 -21.22 13.82
N ILE A 74 -29.40 -20.02 13.69
CA ILE A 74 -30.51 -19.56 14.54
C ILE A 74 -31.72 -20.51 14.44
N VAL A 75 -32.10 -20.91 13.23
CA VAL A 75 -33.18 -21.90 13.02
C VAL A 75 -32.86 -23.22 13.72
N VAL A 76 -31.62 -23.70 13.67
CA VAL A 76 -31.19 -24.92 14.37
C VAL A 76 -31.26 -24.76 15.89
N ILE A 77 -30.85 -23.60 16.44
CA ILE A 77 -30.95 -23.32 17.89
C ILE A 77 -32.41 -23.34 18.34
N VAL A 78 -33.28 -22.63 17.62
CA VAL A 78 -34.72 -22.56 17.93
C VAL A 78 -35.38 -23.93 17.79
N ALA A 79 -35.06 -24.68 16.73
CA ALA A 79 -35.57 -26.03 16.53
C ALA A 79 -35.10 -26.99 17.62
N SER A 80 -33.82 -26.93 18.01
CA SER A 80 -33.25 -27.72 19.11
C SER A 80 -33.95 -27.42 20.43
N HIS A 81 -34.16 -26.14 20.75
CA HIS A 81 -34.90 -25.77 21.96
C HIS A 81 -36.34 -26.27 21.92
N ARG A 82 -37.02 -26.12 20.77
CA ARG A 82 -38.40 -26.59 20.60
C ARG A 82 -38.53 -28.11 20.74
N SER A 83 -37.50 -28.90 20.37
CA SER A 83 -37.48 -30.36 20.60
C SER A 83 -37.17 -30.74 22.05
N LEU A 84 -36.44 -29.91 22.78
CA LEU A 84 -36.00 -30.20 24.15
C LEU A 84 -36.92 -29.61 25.23
N ARG A 85 -37.92 -28.80 24.87
CA ARG A 85 -38.83 -28.16 25.84
C ARG A 85 -39.82 -29.18 26.43
N PRO A 86 -40.03 -29.21 27.76
CA PRO A 86 -41.05 -30.05 28.39
C PRO A 86 -42.47 -29.62 27.98
N ALA A 87 -43.36 -30.58 27.70
CA ALA A 87 -44.75 -30.29 27.31
C ALA A 87 -45.55 -29.58 28.41
N THR A 88 -45.26 -29.86 29.68
CA THR A 88 -46.06 -29.47 30.86
C THR A 88 -45.50 -28.28 31.67
N GLY A 89 -44.60 -27.47 31.10
CA GLY A 89 -44.03 -26.31 31.81
C GLY A 89 -45.00 -25.12 31.93
N GLY A 90 -45.10 -24.52 33.13
CA GLY A 90 -45.85 -23.27 33.38
C GLY A 90 -45.28 -22.05 32.64
N ALA A 91 -46.08 -20.97 32.55
CA ALA A 91 -45.78 -19.79 31.74
C ALA A 91 -44.40 -19.15 32.03
N GLY A 92 -44.02 -19.04 33.31
CA GLY A 92 -42.72 -18.47 33.71
C GLY A 92 -41.51 -19.27 33.20
N ARG A 93 -41.58 -20.62 33.22
CA ARG A 93 -40.49 -21.47 32.68
C ARG A 93 -40.38 -21.38 31.16
N ARG A 94 -41.51 -21.16 30.47
CA ARG A 94 -41.52 -20.92 29.01
C ARG A 94 -40.91 -19.56 28.67
N ALA A 95 -41.22 -18.52 29.44
CA ALA A 95 -40.63 -17.20 29.29
C ALA A 95 -39.10 -17.22 29.50
N LEU A 96 -38.62 -17.87 30.56
CA LEU A 96 -37.18 -18.05 30.81
C LEU A 96 -36.47 -18.83 29.69
N GLY A 97 -37.11 -19.88 29.17
CA GLY A 97 -36.59 -20.63 28.01
C GLY A 97 -36.48 -19.80 26.74
N ALA A 98 -37.51 -19.01 26.44
CA ALA A 98 -37.53 -18.11 25.29
C ALA A 98 -36.46 -17.01 25.41
N ALA A 99 -36.32 -16.39 26.60
CA ALA A 99 -35.27 -15.40 26.86
C ALA A 99 -33.87 -16.02 26.66
N PHE A 100 -33.63 -17.22 27.18
CA PHE A 100 -32.36 -17.93 27.00
C PHE A 100 -32.04 -18.21 25.52
N VAL A 101 -33.02 -18.69 24.74
CA VAL A 101 -32.84 -18.88 23.29
C VAL A 101 -32.61 -17.57 22.57
N GLY A 102 -33.32 -16.50 22.96
CA GLY A 102 -33.10 -15.15 22.43
C GLY A 102 -31.65 -14.70 22.61
N VAL A 103 -31.07 -14.91 23.79
CA VAL A 103 -29.65 -14.61 24.06
C VAL A 103 -28.72 -15.44 23.18
N LEU A 104 -28.98 -16.74 23.02
CA LEU A 104 -28.16 -17.60 22.14
C LEU A 104 -28.26 -17.19 20.66
N CYS A 105 -29.45 -16.84 20.19
CA CYS A 105 -29.64 -16.35 18.82
C CYS A 105 -28.92 -15.01 18.62
N PHE A 106 -28.98 -14.11 19.60
CA PHE A 106 -28.25 -12.85 19.58
C PHE A 106 -26.73 -13.08 19.56
N ALA A 107 -26.22 -14.05 20.31
CA ALA A 107 -24.80 -14.42 20.32
C ALA A 107 -24.28 -14.94 18.97
N ILE A 108 -25.16 -15.41 18.08
CA ILE A 108 -24.82 -15.77 16.69
C ILE A 108 -25.04 -14.59 15.74
N ALA A 109 -26.18 -13.90 15.87
CA ALA A 109 -26.58 -12.81 14.99
C ALA A 109 -25.62 -11.62 15.08
N ALA A 110 -25.22 -11.20 16.28
CA ALA A 110 -24.40 -10.01 16.47
C ALA A 110 -22.99 -10.14 15.84
N PRO A 111 -22.21 -11.21 16.09
CA PRO A 111 -20.93 -11.40 15.40
C PRO A 111 -21.07 -11.56 13.88
N ALA A 112 -22.12 -12.24 13.41
CA ALA A 112 -22.37 -12.39 11.97
C ALA A 112 -22.69 -11.03 11.31
N ALA A 113 -23.49 -10.19 11.95
CA ALA A 113 -23.79 -8.84 11.46
C ALA A 113 -22.53 -7.97 11.42
N ILE A 114 -21.66 -8.04 12.45
CA ILE A 114 -20.36 -7.35 12.45
C ILE A 114 -19.48 -7.87 11.31
N ALA A 115 -19.43 -9.19 11.08
CA ALA A 115 -18.67 -9.77 9.99
C ALA A 115 -19.17 -9.30 8.61
N VAL A 116 -20.49 -9.29 8.38
CA VAL A 116 -21.10 -8.77 7.15
C VAL A 116 -20.78 -7.29 6.96
N GLN A 117 -20.95 -6.45 7.99
CA GLN A 117 -20.56 -5.04 7.93
C GLN A 117 -19.09 -4.88 7.54
N ASN A 118 -18.22 -5.75 8.03
CA ASN A 118 -16.81 -5.69 7.70
C ASN A 118 -16.50 -6.05 6.25
N VAL A 119 -17.09 -7.14 5.75
CA VAL A 119 -16.94 -7.56 4.36
C VAL A 119 -17.51 -6.51 3.40
N MET A 120 -18.62 -5.87 3.76
CA MET A 120 -19.22 -4.79 2.96
C MET A 120 -18.37 -3.53 2.95
N ALA A 121 -17.85 -3.09 4.10
CA ALA A 121 -16.97 -1.92 4.14
C ALA A 121 -15.65 -2.16 3.37
N GLN A 122 -15.14 -3.39 3.34
CA GLN A 122 -14.01 -3.75 2.49
C GLN A 122 -14.36 -3.70 0.99
N ARG A 123 -15.58 -4.13 0.65
CA ARG A 123 -16.08 -4.01 -0.72
C ARG A 123 -16.18 -2.56 -1.15
N ASP A 124 -16.77 -1.71 -0.31
CA ASP A 124 -16.95 -0.28 -0.60
C ASP A 124 -15.58 0.40 -0.79
N LEU A 125 -14.61 0.13 0.10
CA LEU A 125 -13.23 0.61 -0.07
C LEU A 125 -12.64 0.27 -1.45
N VAL A 126 -12.77 -0.99 -1.87
CA VAL A 126 -12.23 -1.44 -3.16
C VAL A 126 -12.89 -0.68 -4.29
N GLN A 127 -14.22 -0.52 -4.25
CA GLN A 127 -14.97 0.18 -5.29
C GLN A 127 -14.69 1.69 -5.32
N ASP A 128 -14.41 2.30 -4.18
CA ASP A 128 -14.15 3.74 -4.09
C ASP A 128 -12.73 4.11 -4.52
N VAL A 129 -11.73 3.26 -4.24
CA VAL A 129 -10.31 3.53 -4.59
C VAL A 129 -9.95 3.00 -5.98
N PHE A 130 -10.49 1.84 -6.37
CA PHE A 130 -10.15 1.17 -7.61
C PHE A 130 -11.35 1.14 -8.54
N VAL A 131 -11.30 2.03 -9.53
CA VAL A 131 -12.33 2.10 -10.56
C VAL A 131 -12.18 0.91 -11.53
N ALA A 132 -13.31 0.35 -11.95
CA ALA A 132 -13.34 -0.73 -12.92
C ALA A 132 -12.64 -0.32 -14.24
N GLN A 133 -12.03 -1.27 -14.95
CA GLN A 133 -11.29 -0.98 -16.17
C GLN A 133 -12.12 -0.25 -17.24
N GLY A 134 -13.42 -0.53 -17.34
CA GLY A 134 -14.32 0.13 -18.30
C GLY A 134 -14.74 1.55 -17.91
N GLU A 135 -14.52 1.95 -16.66
CA GLU A 135 -15.00 3.23 -16.11
C GLU A 135 -13.85 4.23 -15.88
N SER A 136 -12.64 3.74 -15.59
CA SER A 136 -11.46 4.59 -15.39
C SER A 136 -10.90 5.12 -16.70
N LYS A 137 -10.70 6.43 -16.75
CA LYS A 137 -10.08 7.12 -17.89
C LYS A 137 -8.60 7.36 -17.56
N SER A 138 -7.72 6.70 -18.29
CA SER A 138 -6.31 7.09 -18.40
C SER A 138 -5.86 6.75 -19.80
N ALA A 139 -5.21 7.70 -20.47
CA ALA A 139 -4.68 7.47 -21.80
C ALA A 139 -3.34 6.69 -21.78
N THR A 140 -2.70 6.63 -20.61
CA THR A 140 -1.34 6.08 -20.45
C THR A 140 -1.32 4.70 -19.82
N ARG A 141 -2.45 4.22 -19.28
CA ARG A 141 -2.56 2.87 -18.75
C ARG A 141 -2.41 1.81 -19.86
N PRO A 142 -1.93 0.60 -19.51
CA PRO A 142 -1.94 -0.52 -20.43
C PRO A 142 -3.36 -0.84 -20.91
N LYS A 143 -3.56 -0.86 -22.24
CA LYS A 143 -4.87 -1.07 -22.88
C LYS A 143 -5.38 -2.50 -22.77
N THR A 144 -4.47 -3.48 -22.80
CA THR A 144 -4.77 -4.90 -22.70
C THR A 144 -4.00 -5.49 -21.53
N VAL A 145 -4.73 -6.11 -20.61
CA VAL A 145 -4.15 -6.88 -19.50
C VAL A 145 -4.84 -8.24 -19.49
N ASN A 146 -4.05 -9.32 -19.57
CA ASN A 146 -4.57 -10.66 -19.33
C ASN A 146 -5.00 -10.72 -17.87
N ILE A 147 -6.32 -10.75 -17.60
CA ILE A 147 -6.84 -10.73 -16.22
C ILE A 147 -6.45 -12.01 -15.46
N LYS A 148 -6.22 -13.12 -16.17
CA LYS A 148 -5.82 -14.39 -15.54
C LYS A 148 -4.37 -14.35 -15.05
N ASP A 149 -3.48 -13.78 -15.87
CA ASP A 149 -2.10 -13.51 -15.49
C ASP A 149 -1.63 -12.16 -16.06
N PRO A 150 -1.79 -11.07 -15.30
CA PRO A 150 -1.33 -9.74 -15.71
C PRO A 150 0.18 -9.64 -15.94
N TRP A 151 0.94 -10.63 -15.46
CA TRP A 151 2.40 -10.60 -15.39
C TRP A 151 3.09 -11.47 -16.45
N GLU A 152 2.33 -12.24 -17.25
CA GLU A 152 2.83 -13.21 -18.23
C GLU A 152 3.93 -12.64 -19.14
N ASP A 153 3.65 -11.49 -19.76
CA ASP A 153 4.60 -10.77 -20.65
C ASP A 153 5.27 -9.57 -19.96
N ARG A 154 5.22 -9.52 -18.62
CA ARG A 154 5.71 -8.38 -17.83
C ARG A 154 6.67 -8.86 -16.76
N PRO A 155 7.97 -8.94 -17.06
CA PRO A 155 8.97 -9.34 -16.07
C PRO A 155 9.05 -8.36 -14.91
N ARG A 156 8.70 -7.09 -15.15
CA ARG A 156 8.59 -6.06 -14.11
C ARG A 156 7.29 -5.27 -14.24
N LEU A 157 6.75 -4.89 -13.09
CA LEU A 157 5.71 -3.88 -12.93
C LEU A 157 6.38 -2.55 -12.53
N ASN A 158 6.18 -1.49 -13.31
CA ASN A 158 6.69 -0.16 -12.96
C ASN A 158 5.54 0.73 -12.48
N LEU A 159 5.54 1.03 -11.18
CA LEU A 159 4.53 1.85 -10.51
C LEU A 159 5.11 3.22 -10.18
N LEU A 160 4.44 4.30 -10.59
CA LEU A 160 4.80 5.66 -10.22
C LEU A 160 4.15 6.04 -8.88
N LEU A 161 4.96 6.20 -7.85
CA LEU A 161 4.53 6.66 -6.54
C LEU A 161 4.62 8.18 -6.48
N LEU A 162 3.47 8.83 -6.25
CA LEU A 162 3.34 10.27 -6.18
C LEU A 162 2.95 10.71 -4.77
N GLY A 163 3.66 11.68 -4.23
CA GLY A 163 3.25 12.41 -3.03
C GLY A 163 3.01 13.87 -3.39
N GLY A 164 1.79 14.36 -3.14
CA GLY A 164 1.40 15.73 -3.49
C GLY A 164 0.49 16.36 -2.45
N ASP A 165 0.49 17.69 -2.40
CA ASP A 165 -0.41 18.49 -1.57
C ASP A 165 -1.58 18.95 -2.43
N ASP A 166 -2.60 18.09 -2.60
CA ASP A 166 -3.81 18.39 -3.37
C ASP A 166 -5.02 18.69 -2.46
N ALA A 167 -4.76 19.17 -1.24
CA ALA A 167 -5.81 19.55 -0.31
C ALA A 167 -6.74 20.60 -0.95
N PRO A 168 -8.08 20.47 -0.84
CA PRO A 168 -9.04 21.40 -1.43
C PRO A 168 -8.85 22.88 -1.03
N SER A 169 -8.14 23.13 0.08
CA SER A 169 -7.82 24.45 0.61
C SER A 169 -6.56 25.09 -0.01
N ARG A 170 -5.85 24.40 -0.91
CA ARG A 170 -4.63 24.89 -1.55
C ARG A 170 -4.89 25.20 -3.02
N VAL A 171 -4.42 26.38 -3.44
CA VAL A 171 -4.37 26.74 -4.86
C VAL A 171 -3.12 26.05 -5.45
N GLY A 172 -3.37 25.17 -6.40
CA GLY A 172 -2.36 24.41 -7.11
C GLY A 172 -1.89 23.12 -6.44
N VAL A 173 -1.48 22.15 -7.25
CA VAL A 173 -1.02 20.82 -6.84
C VAL A 173 0.40 20.61 -7.33
N ARG A 174 1.33 20.51 -6.38
CA ARG A 174 2.72 20.11 -6.64
C ARG A 174 2.98 18.71 -6.15
N THR A 175 3.61 17.91 -6.99
CA THR A 175 4.14 16.60 -6.58
C THR A 175 5.52 16.81 -5.97
N ASP A 176 5.59 16.75 -4.65
CA ASP A 176 6.83 16.91 -3.88
C ASP A 176 7.66 15.61 -3.81
N THR A 177 7.00 14.47 -4.06
CA THR A 177 7.63 13.15 -4.12
C THR A 177 7.25 12.47 -5.42
N VAL A 178 8.26 12.04 -6.18
CA VAL A 178 8.10 11.27 -7.42
C VAL A 178 9.09 10.12 -7.37
N ILE A 179 8.59 8.89 -7.22
CA ILE A 179 9.42 7.69 -7.11
C ILE A 179 8.89 6.64 -8.06
N VAL A 180 9.76 6.01 -8.86
CA VAL A 180 9.40 4.82 -9.63
C VAL A 180 9.72 3.59 -8.78
N ALA A 181 8.73 2.74 -8.55
CA ALA A 181 8.91 1.41 -7.99
C ALA A 181 8.88 0.38 -9.12
N SER A 182 10.04 -0.16 -9.48
CA SER A 182 10.16 -1.24 -10.47
C SER A 182 10.24 -2.59 -9.76
N ILE A 183 9.20 -3.40 -9.90
CA ILE A 183 8.98 -4.63 -9.13
C ILE A 183 9.13 -5.83 -10.07
N ASP A 184 10.07 -6.72 -9.81
CA ASP A 184 10.16 -8.00 -10.51
C ASP A 184 8.95 -8.88 -10.16
N THR A 185 8.15 -9.27 -11.15
CA THR A 185 6.86 -9.94 -10.94
C THR A 185 7.01 -11.40 -10.48
N ARG A 186 8.19 -11.99 -10.70
CA ARG A 186 8.49 -13.37 -10.32
C ARG A 186 8.96 -13.46 -8.88
N THR A 187 9.87 -12.58 -8.47
CA THR A 187 10.57 -12.59 -7.18
C THR A 187 10.01 -11.61 -6.15
N GLY A 188 9.36 -10.53 -6.60
CA GLY A 188 8.97 -9.41 -5.74
C GLY A 188 10.11 -8.42 -5.43
N ASN A 189 11.32 -8.66 -5.95
CA ASN A 189 12.44 -7.73 -5.75
C ASN A 189 12.11 -6.37 -6.35
N THR A 190 12.23 -5.34 -5.52
CA THR A 190 11.79 -3.98 -5.85
C THR A 190 12.99 -3.05 -5.89
N ALA A 191 13.11 -2.29 -6.98
CA ALA A 191 14.04 -1.19 -7.13
C ALA A 191 13.27 0.12 -7.09
N LEU A 192 13.63 1.00 -6.16
CA LEU A 192 13.10 2.35 -6.05
C LEU A 192 14.05 3.32 -6.78
N ILE A 193 13.47 4.22 -7.57
CA ILE A 193 14.19 5.28 -8.27
C ILE A 193 13.54 6.60 -7.87
N SER A 194 14.19 7.34 -6.98
CA SER A 194 13.71 8.65 -6.53
C SER A 194 14.09 9.72 -7.56
N MET A 195 13.09 10.44 -8.07
CA MET A 195 13.30 11.53 -9.02
C MET A 195 13.45 12.86 -8.28
N PRO A 196 14.57 13.59 -8.46
CA PRO A 196 14.70 14.92 -7.89
C PRO A 196 13.62 15.86 -8.44
N ARG A 197 12.85 16.48 -7.54
CA ARG A 197 11.71 17.34 -7.90
C ARG A 197 12.07 18.58 -8.72
N GLN A 198 13.35 18.96 -8.74
CA GLN A 198 13.88 20.15 -9.43
C GLN A 198 14.41 19.87 -10.84
N LEU A 199 14.30 18.63 -11.33
CA LEU A 199 14.70 18.31 -12.70
C LEU A 199 13.98 19.20 -13.71
N THR A 200 14.73 19.76 -14.65
CA THR A 200 14.25 20.63 -15.74
C THR A 200 14.50 19.98 -17.09
N PHE A 201 13.77 20.41 -18.12
CA PHE A 201 13.83 19.81 -19.47
C PHE A 201 13.46 18.33 -19.47
N MET A 202 12.48 17.97 -18.63
CA MET A 202 11.97 16.61 -18.52
C MET A 202 11.45 16.12 -19.88
N PRO A 203 11.98 15.01 -20.42
CA PRO A 203 11.69 14.58 -21.79
C PRO A 203 10.31 13.94 -21.91
N PHE A 204 9.83 13.78 -23.14
CA PHE A 204 8.60 13.04 -23.47
C PHE A 204 8.87 12.05 -24.61
N PRO A 205 8.13 10.92 -24.68
CA PRO A 205 8.25 9.97 -25.79
C PRO A 205 7.96 10.63 -27.14
N LYS A 206 8.74 10.31 -28.18
CA LYS A 206 8.63 10.94 -29.51
C LYS A 206 7.25 10.79 -30.16
N ASP A 207 6.53 9.72 -29.83
CA ASP A 207 5.18 9.44 -30.31
C ASP A 207 4.08 10.15 -29.49
N SER A 208 4.42 10.76 -28.35
CA SER A 208 3.49 11.53 -27.53
C SER A 208 3.15 12.89 -28.16
N PRO A 209 1.89 13.35 -28.10
CA PRO A 209 1.54 14.72 -28.48
C PRO A 209 2.25 15.77 -27.62
N LEU A 210 2.66 15.43 -26.39
CA LEU A 210 3.45 16.32 -25.53
C LEU A 210 4.85 16.59 -26.09
N TYR A 211 5.47 15.62 -26.78
CA TYR A 211 6.75 15.84 -27.44
C TYR A 211 6.65 16.91 -28.55
N ARG A 212 5.51 16.99 -29.24
CA ARG A 212 5.29 18.06 -30.24
C ARG A 212 5.19 19.45 -29.61
N LYS A 213 4.76 19.55 -28.35
CA LYS A 213 4.69 20.81 -27.60
C LYS A 213 6.03 21.14 -26.92
N TYR A 214 6.74 20.12 -26.46
CA TYR A 214 8.00 20.23 -25.73
C TYR A 214 9.08 19.33 -26.37
N PRO A 215 9.55 19.65 -27.61
CA PRO A 215 10.48 18.78 -28.34
C PRO A 215 11.84 18.65 -27.66
N ASN A 216 12.22 19.63 -26.86
CA ASN A 216 13.45 19.65 -26.06
C ASN A 216 13.19 19.30 -24.58
N GLY A 217 12.00 18.79 -24.25
CA GLY A 217 11.55 18.54 -22.88
C GLY A 217 10.87 19.73 -22.22
N PHE A 218 10.21 19.47 -21.09
CA PHE A 218 9.54 20.48 -20.27
C PHE A 218 10.57 21.30 -19.49
N GLY A 219 10.99 22.42 -20.08
CA GLY A 219 11.99 23.32 -19.53
C GLY A 219 12.04 24.62 -20.33
N LYS A 220 12.60 25.68 -19.74
CA LYS A 220 12.78 26.97 -20.40
C LYS A 220 14.04 27.68 -19.93
N GLU A 221 14.81 28.17 -20.89
CA GLU A 221 16.03 28.94 -20.63
C GLU A 221 15.74 30.42 -20.38
N GLY A 222 16.74 31.16 -19.87
CA GLY A 222 16.65 32.62 -19.69
C GLY A 222 15.71 33.07 -18.55
N LEU A 223 15.28 32.15 -17.69
CA LEU A 223 14.36 32.46 -16.59
C LEU A 223 15.09 32.89 -15.31
N SER A 224 14.44 33.80 -14.57
CA SER A 224 14.77 34.09 -13.17
C SER A 224 14.66 32.81 -12.31
N LEU A 225 15.24 32.82 -11.11
CA LEU A 225 15.16 31.68 -10.21
C LEU A 225 13.70 31.31 -9.89
N GLU A 226 12.85 32.31 -9.70
CA GLU A 226 11.41 32.13 -9.47
C GLU A 226 10.71 31.56 -10.70
N GLY A 227 10.97 32.11 -11.89
CA GLY A 227 10.37 31.60 -13.12
C GLY A 227 10.74 30.14 -13.41
N ARG A 228 11.93 29.68 -13.02
CA ARG A 228 12.34 28.28 -13.19
C ARG A 228 11.50 27.30 -12.39
N LEU A 229 10.92 27.71 -11.25
CA LEU A 229 10.11 26.83 -10.42
C LEU A 229 8.88 26.28 -11.16
N GLU A 230 8.39 27.02 -12.15
CA GLU A 230 7.23 26.64 -12.98
C GLU A 230 7.58 25.69 -14.14
N TRP A 231 8.86 25.39 -14.34
CA TRP A 231 9.39 24.56 -15.43
C TRP A 231 10.21 23.36 -14.92
N MET A 232 9.93 22.94 -13.69
CA MET A 232 10.52 21.76 -13.04
C MET A 232 9.54 20.59 -12.99
N LEU A 233 10.06 19.37 -12.78
CA LEU A 233 9.29 18.15 -12.59
C LEU A 233 8.09 18.32 -11.63
N THR A 234 8.30 18.97 -10.49
CA THR A 234 7.25 19.19 -9.49
C THR A 234 6.05 20.01 -9.98
N ALA A 235 6.26 20.88 -10.98
CA ALA A 235 5.24 21.77 -11.53
C ALA A 235 4.51 21.15 -12.73
N MET A 236 5.08 20.13 -13.38
CA MET A 236 4.49 19.47 -14.55
C MET A 236 3.07 18.95 -14.30
N TYR A 237 2.83 18.43 -13.09
CA TYR A 237 1.56 17.84 -12.70
C TYR A 237 0.37 18.80 -12.91
N GLU A 238 0.57 20.09 -12.67
CA GLU A 238 -0.46 21.12 -12.83
C GLU A 238 -0.28 21.93 -14.11
N ASN A 239 0.95 22.36 -14.40
CA ASN A 239 1.21 23.35 -15.43
C ASN A 239 0.99 22.80 -16.84
N VAL A 240 1.28 21.52 -17.08
CA VAL A 240 1.08 20.91 -18.41
C VAL A 240 -0.41 20.74 -18.71
N PRO A 241 -1.24 20.12 -17.83
CA PRO A 241 -2.69 20.09 -18.05
C PRO A 241 -3.33 21.47 -18.16
N ALA A 242 -2.87 22.46 -17.37
CA ALA A 242 -3.39 23.82 -17.44
C ALA A 242 -3.08 24.50 -18.79
N ALA A 243 -1.87 24.30 -19.33
CA ALA A 243 -1.47 24.87 -20.62
C ALA A 243 -2.08 24.11 -21.81
N HIS A 244 -2.28 22.80 -21.67
CA HIS A 244 -2.67 21.89 -22.75
C HIS A 244 -3.73 20.89 -22.28
N PRO A 245 -4.95 21.35 -21.93
CA PRO A 245 -5.97 20.49 -21.35
C PRO A 245 -6.42 19.40 -22.33
N GLY A 246 -6.47 18.16 -21.85
CA GLY A 246 -6.91 16.99 -22.61
C GLY A 246 -5.97 16.56 -23.73
N ILE A 247 -4.71 17.03 -23.74
CA ILE A 247 -3.74 16.73 -24.81
C ILE A 247 -3.42 15.24 -24.92
N LEU A 248 -3.50 14.51 -23.81
CA LEU A 248 -3.30 13.06 -23.77
C LEU A 248 -4.59 12.27 -24.08
N GLY A 249 -5.75 12.92 -24.11
CA GLY A 249 -7.07 12.30 -24.23
C GLY A 249 -7.80 12.17 -22.89
N PRO A 250 -8.84 11.32 -22.79
CA PRO A 250 -9.62 11.17 -21.56
C PRO A 250 -8.76 10.70 -20.39
N SER A 251 -8.80 11.46 -19.29
CA SER A 251 -8.06 11.15 -18.07
C SER A 251 -8.83 11.60 -16.82
N ASP A 252 -8.87 10.76 -15.80
CA ASP A 252 -9.36 11.11 -14.47
C ASP A 252 -8.30 11.89 -13.67
N ASN A 253 -7.04 11.87 -14.13
CA ASN A 253 -5.91 12.59 -13.53
C ASN A 253 -4.81 12.87 -14.56
N GLU A 254 -5.00 13.93 -15.36
CA GLU A 254 -4.09 14.26 -16.46
C GLU A 254 -2.66 14.59 -15.97
N GLY A 255 -2.53 15.19 -14.79
CA GLY A 255 -1.22 15.47 -14.18
C GLY A 255 -0.39 14.21 -13.92
N ALA A 256 -1.03 13.15 -13.39
CA ALA A 256 -0.37 11.86 -13.22
C ALA A 256 -0.01 11.23 -14.56
N ASP A 257 -0.88 11.28 -15.56
CA ASP A 257 -0.61 10.77 -16.91
C ASP A 257 0.59 11.48 -17.58
N VAL A 258 0.69 12.80 -17.45
CA VAL A 258 1.84 13.60 -17.91
C VAL A 258 3.13 13.10 -17.25
N LEU A 259 3.12 12.94 -15.93
CA LEU A 259 4.29 12.46 -15.19
C LEU A 259 4.67 11.03 -15.58
N LYS A 260 3.70 10.12 -15.81
CA LYS A 260 3.98 8.76 -16.26
C LYS A 260 4.75 8.74 -17.58
N GLN A 261 4.32 9.53 -18.57
CA GLN A 261 5.04 9.61 -19.85
C GLN A 261 6.44 10.21 -19.68
N SER A 262 6.55 11.32 -18.95
CA SER A 262 7.80 12.04 -18.86
C SER A 262 8.86 11.35 -18.00
N VAL A 263 8.46 10.86 -16.82
CA VAL A 263 9.33 10.07 -15.95
C VAL A 263 9.70 8.75 -16.62
N GLY A 264 8.76 8.15 -17.36
CA GLY A 264 9.05 6.95 -18.14
C GLY A 264 10.14 7.17 -19.19
N GLU A 265 10.03 8.25 -19.96
CA GLU A 265 11.06 8.63 -20.95
C GLU A 265 12.40 8.99 -20.30
N ALA A 266 12.37 9.71 -19.17
CA ALA A 266 13.58 10.09 -18.43
C ALA A 266 14.32 8.87 -17.86
N THR A 267 13.58 7.86 -17.38
CA THR A 267 14.13 6.66 -16.76
C THR A 267 14.36 5.50 -17.74
N GLY A 268 13.78 5.58 -18.94
CA GLY A 268 13.79 4.49 -19.92
C GLY A 268 12.83 3.35 -19.57
N LEU A 269 11.96 3.56 -18.57
CA LEU A 269 11.01 2.57 -18.10
C LEU A 269 9.61 2.90 -18.58
N LYS A 270 8.89 1.88 -19.07
CA LYS A 270 7.46 2.03 -19.33
C LYS A 270 6.71 1.99 -17.99
N ILE A 271 6.14 3.12 -17.58
CA ILE A 271 5.36 3.24 -16.36
C ILE A 271 3.95 2.69 -16.59
N ASP A 272 3.59 1.63 -15.87
CA ASP A 272 2.31 0.94 -16.05
C ASP A 272 1.16 1.70 -15.39
N TYR A 273 1.33 2.02 -14.11
CA TYR A 273 0.30 2.64 -13.27
C TYR A 273 0.91 3.70 -12.36
N TYR A 274 0.07 4.49 -11.70
CA TYR A 274 0.47 5.37 -10.61
C TYR A 274 -0.30 5.06 -9.33
N LEU A 275 0.31 5.38 -8.20
CA LEU A 275 -0.35 5.48 -6.89
C LEU A 275 0.03 6.83 -6.29
N GLN A 276 -0.98 7.68 -6.13
CA GLN A 276 -0.82 8.99 -5.52
C GLN A 276 -1.37 8.99 -4.10
N VAL A 277 -0.57 9.51 -3.17
CA VAL A 277 -0.95 9.72 -1.77
C VAL A 277 -0.98 11.22 -1.49
N ASN A 278 -2.10 11.73 -1.00
CA ASN A 278 -2.19 13.10 -0.50
C ASN A 278 -1.38 13.24 0.80
N LEU A 279 -0.64 14.33 0.94
CA LEU A 279 0.08 14.71 2.15
C LEU A 279 -0.80 14.82 3.41
N THR A 280 -2.04 15.30 3.27
CA THR A 280 -3.01 15.30 4.39
C THR A 280 -3.42 13.88 4.77
N GLY A 281 -3.42 12.96 3.79
CA GLY A 281 -3.81 11.58 3.99
C GLY A 281 -2.72 10.64 4.47
N PHE A 282 -1.47 10.98 4.21
CA PHE A 282 -0.35 10.16 4.60
C PHE A 282 -0.35 9.79 6.10
N PRO A 283 -0.60 10.71 7.06
CA PRO A 283 -0.71 10.38 8.47
C PRO A 283 -1.83 9.36 8.78
N GLU A 284 -2.99 9.50 8.14
CA GLU A 284 -4.12 8.60 8.37
C GLU A 284 -3.82 7.20 7.86
N LEU A 285 -3.17 7.09 6.69
CA LEU A 285 -2.72 5.81 6.14
C LEU A 285 -1.72 5.12 7.08
N VAL A 286 -0.74 5.85 7.61
CA VAL A 286 0.23 5.29 8.57
C VAL A 286 -0.46 4.86 9.87
N ASN A 287 -1.37 5.68 10.41
CA ASN A 287 -2.13 5.31 11.61
C ASN A 287 -3.03 4.09 11.37
N ALA A 288 -3.59 3.95 10.17
CA ALA A 288 -4.38 2.79 9.78
C ALA A 288 -3.55 1.51 9.70
N LEU A 289 -2.27 1.60 9.36
CA LEU A 289 -1.32 0.48 9.47
C LEU A 289 -0.87 0.21 10.92
N GLY A 290 -1.32 1.01 11.89
CA GLY A 290 -0.90 0.90 13.29
C GLY A 290 0.45 1.57 13.57
N GLY A 291 0.89 2.50 12.72
CA GLY A 291 2.19 3.17 12.80
C GLY A 291 3.28 2.47 11.98
N ILE A 292 4.44 3.11 11.85
CA ILE A 292 5.62 2.54 11.19
C ILE A 292 6.81 2.50 12.15
N THR A 293 7.73 1.57 11.94
CA THR A 293 8.96 1.48 12.74
C THR A 293 10.16 1.83 11.88
N VAL A 294 10.94 2.84 12.30
CA VAL A 294 12.14 3.32 11.57
C VAL A 294 13.32 3.51 12.50
N ASN A 295 14.53 3.53 11.94
CA ASN A 295 15.71 4.01 12.64
C ASN A 295 15.90 5.51 12.33
N VAL A 296 16.06 6.31 13.37
CA VAL A 296 16.28 7.75 13.25
C VAL A 296 17.76 8.02 13.55
N ASN A 297 18.56 8.27 12.52
CA ASN A 297 20.01 8.45 12.66
C ASN A 297 20.42 9.91 12.93
N GLU A 298 19.52 10.85 12.66
CA GLU A 298 19.75 12.27 12.88
C GLU A 298 18.47 12.93 13.37
N ARG A 299 18.63 14.06 14.05
CA ARG A 299 17.51 14.79 14.62
C ARG A 299 16.64 15.37 13.50
N VAL A 300 15.36 15.00 13.43
CA VAL A 300 14.46 15.47 12.37
C VAL A 300 13.57 16.58 12.89
N ALA A 301 13.67 17.75 12.26
CA ALA A 301 12.83 18.89 12.58
C ALA A 301 11.38 18.67 12.17
N MET A 302 10.46 19.04 13.07
CA MET A 302 9.05 19.12 12.77
C MET A 302 8.62 20.59 12.72
N GLY A 303 8.41 21.09 11.49
CA GLY A 303 8.17 22.49 11.20
C GLY A 303 9.45 23.28 10.94
N GLY A 304 9.38 24.59 11.22
CA GLY A 304 10.47 25.53 10.94
C GLY A 304 10.56 25.91 9.46
N VAL A 305 11.17 27.06 9.20
CA VAL A 305 11.41 27.59 7.85
C VAL A 305 12.85 28.10 7.82
N SER A 306 13.75 27.32 7.22
CA SER A 306 15.18 27.67 7.17
C SER A 306 15.43 29.01 6.48
N SER A 307 14.74 29.30 5.38
CA SER A 307 14.89 30.57 4.65
C SER A 307 14.47 31.79 5.46
N ALA A 308 13.50 31.64 6.37
CA ALA A 308 13.02 32.69 7.25
C ALA A 308 13.68 32.67 8.63
N HIS A 309 14.65 31.76 8.87
CA HIS A 309 15.30 31.56 10.16
C HIS A 309 14.30 31.29 11.31
N ILE A 310 13.15 30.68 11.00
CA ILE A 310 12.14 30.32 11.99
C ILE A 310 12.45 28.90 12.46
N PRO A 311 12.86 28.69 13.73
CA PRO A 311 13.21 27.37 14.21
C PRO A 311 11.96 26.48 14.36
N PRO A 312 12.09 25.16 14.16
CA PRO A 312 11.05 24.20 14.52
C PRO A 312 10.85 24.17 16.04
N LYS A 313 9.61 23.90 16.46
CA LYS A 313 9.24 23.79 17.88
C LYS A 313 9.34 22.37 18.42
N GLU A 314 9.31 21.39 17.53
CA GLU A 314 9.32 19.98 17.87
C GLU A 314 10.32 19.21 17.00
N TRP A 315 10.79 18.08 17.51
CA TRP A 315 11.82 17.25 16.89
C TRP A 315 11.52 15.78 17.09
N ILE A 316 11.96 14.96 16.13
CA ILE A 316 12.12 13.52 16.30
C ILE A 316 13.58 13.29 16.66
N GLU A 317 13.82 12.80 17.86
CA GLU A 317 15.17 12.56 18.36
C GLU A 317 15.78 11.31 17.72
N PRO A 318 17.11 11.23 17.56
CA PRO A 318 17.77 10.01 17.09
C PRO A 318 17.49 8.79 17.98
N GLY A 319 17.37 7.62 17.37
CA GLY A 319 17.29 6.35 18.08
C GLY A 319 16.93 5.16 17.17
N PRO A 320 17.28 3.93 17.59
CA PRO A 320 16.95 2.72 16.85
C PRO A 320 15.48 2.34 17.05
N LYS A 321 14.87 1.75 16.02
CA LYS A 321 13.54 1.10 16.06
C LYS A 321 12.46 1.96 16.72
N GLN A 322 12.43 3.26 16.40
CA GLN A 322 11.38 4.14 16.88
C GLN A 322 10.08 3.83 16.15
N HIS A 323 9.01 3.70 16.94
CA HIS A 323 7.66 3.56 16.42
C HIS A 323 7.05 4.94 16.23
N LEU A 324 6.74 5.29 14.99
CA LEU A 324 6.19 6.58 14.60
C LEU A 324 4.71 6.42 14.23
N ASP A 325 3.87 7.23 14.85
CA ASP A 325 2.51 7.47 14.38
C ASP A 325 2.52 8.27 13.06
N GLY A 326 1.35 8.49 12.47
CA GLY A 326 1.23 9.17 11.18
C GLY A 326 1.78 10.60 11.15
N ARG A 327 1.68 11.34 12.27
CA ARG A 327 2.19 12.71 12.34
C ARG A 327 3.71 12.71 12.32
N HIS A 328 4.32 11.88 13.15
CA HIS A 328 5.78 11.76 13.22
C HIS A 328 6.34 11.13 11.95
N ALA A 329 5.66 10.15 11.36
CA ALA A 329 6.07 9.56 10.07
C ALA A 329 6.05 10.58 8.93
N LEU A 330 5.04 11.46 8.88
CA LEU A 330 4.96 12.53 7.89
C LEU A 330 6.16 13.48 8.03
N TRP A 331 6.45 13.92 9.26
CA TRP A 331 7.59 14.80 9.52
C TRP A 331 8.93 14.11 9.30
N PHE A 332 9.05 12.82 9.59
CA PHE A 332 10.23 12.04 9.26
C PHE A 332 10.49 12.06 7.75
N ALA A 333 9.47 11.84 6.93
CA ALA A 333 9.60 11.85 5.47
C ALA A 333 9.78 13.27 4.86
N ARG A 334 9.26 14.33 5.51
CA ARG A 334 9.20 15.68 4.94
C ARG A 334 10.12 16.71 5.55
N GLY A 335 10.61 16.52 6.78
CA GLY A 335 11.39 17.52 7.52
C GLY A 335 12.61 18.00 6.72
N ARG A 336 12.80 19.33 6.65
CA ARG A 336 13.83 19.98 5.81
C ARG A 336 14.71 20.97 6.56
N TYR A 337 14.38 21.32 7.80
CA TYR A 337 15.10 22.37 8.49
C TYR A 337 16.56 21.94 8.72
N ASN A 338 17.50 22.65 8.09
CA ASN A 338 18.94 22.34 8.07
C ASN A 338 19.30 20.95 7.53
N ALA A 339 18.45 20.35 6.70
CA ALA A 339 18.71 19.05 6.07
C ALA A 339 18.88 19.19 4.55
N ASP A 340 19.79 18.40 3.97
CA ASP A 340 19.93 18.33 2.51
C ASP A 340 18.80 17.51 1.88
N ASP A 341 18.53 17.74 0.59
CA ASP A 341 17.49 17.03 -0.17
C ASP A 341 17.77 15.52 -0.21
N ASP A 342 19.05 15.14 -0.26
CA ASP A 342 19.52 13.74 -0.27
C ASP A 342 19.11 13.00 1.01
N GLN A 343 19.28 13.63 2.18
CA GLN A 343 18.88 13.05 3.47
C GLN A 343 17.37 12.86 3.56
N ARG A 344 16.60 13.81 3.03
CA ARG A 344 15.14 13.69 2.94
C ARG A 344 14.74 12.51 2.03
N GLN A 345 15.40 12.35 0.88
CA GLN A 345 15.13 11.23 -0.02
C GLN A 345 15.48 9.88 0.62
N ILE A 346 16.52 9.79 1.45
CA ILE A 346 16.79 8.60 2.27
C ILE A 346 15.60 8.32 3.20
N ARG A 347 15.15 9.32 3.97
CA ARG A 347 14.02 9.14 4.89
C ARG A 347 12.74 8.72 4.18
N GLN A 348 12.42 9.29 3.02
CA GLN A 348 11.28 8.88 2.21
C GLN A 348 11.34 7.40 1.79
N ARG A 349 12.52 6.92 1.38
CA ARG A 349 12.73 5.50 1.04
C ARG A 349 12.58 4.60 2.26
N CYS A 350 13.13 5.01 3.40
CA CYS A 350 12.97 4.28 4.67
C CYS A 350 11.52 4.25 5.14
N THR A 351 10.77 5.33 4.94
CA THR A 351 9.32 5.39 5.20
C THR A 351 8.58 4.39 4.32
N ILE A 352 8.85 4.34 3.00
CA ILE A 352 8.21 3.37 2.09
C ILE A 352 8.51 1.95 2.55
N LYS A 353 9.78 1.63 2.86
CA LYS A 353 10.15 0.31 3.36
C LYS A 353 9.40 -0.02 4.66
N ALA A 354 9.36 0.90 5.61
CA ALA A 354 8.67 0.67 6.88
C ALA A 354 7.16 0.48 6.72
N MET A 355 6.53 1.14 5.73
CA MET A 355 5.14 0.89 5.36
C MET A 355 4.95 -0.51 4.76
N VAL A 356 5.86 -0.97 3.89
CA VAL A 356 5.83 -2.36 3.37
C VAL A 356 5.96 -3.38 4.50
N ASP A 357 6.86 -3.13 5.45
CA ASP A 357 7.05 -4.00 6.62
C ASP A 357 5.79 -4.03 7.52
N ALA A 358 5.14 -2.88 7.71
CA ALA A 358 3.92 -2.72 8.51
C ALA A 358 2.65 -3.27 7.83
N ALA A 359 2.61 -3.34 6.50
CA ALA A 359 1.49 -3.86 5.71
C ALA A 359 1.39 -5.40 5.74
N ASP A 360 1.37 -5.99 6.94
CA ASP A 360 1.22 -7.43 7.09
C ASP A 360 -0.25 -7.90 6.94
N PRO A 361 -0.51 -9.12 6.44
CA PRO A 361 -1.87 -9.60 6.23
C PRO A 361 -2.76 -9.60 7.48
N ALA A 362 -2.20 -9.77 8.68
CA ALA A 362 -2.97 -9.72 9.92
C ALA A 362 -3.35 -8.27 10.28
N THR A 363 -2.44 -7.32 10.09
CA THR A 363 -2.68 -5.89 10.24
C THR A 363 -3.72 -5.40 9.23
N LEU A 364 -3.61 -5.80 7.97
CA LEU A 364 -4.59 -5.44 6.94
C LEU A 364 -6.00 -5.95 7.25
N VAL A 365 -6.13 -7.16 7.79
CA VAL A 365 -7.44 -7.72 8.21
C VAL A 365 -7.97 -7.04 9.47
N THR A 366 -7.12 -6.77 10.47
CA THR A 366 -7.57 -6.21 11.75
C THR A 366 -7.83 -4.70 11.71
N LYS A 367 -7.16 -3.98 10.81
CA LYS A 367 -7.27 -2.52 10.68
C LYS A 367 -8.06 -2.07 9.46
N TYR A 368 -8.75 -2.99 8.80
CA TYR A 368 -9.42 -2.73 7.53
C TYR A 368 -10.38 -1.52 7.58
N LYS A 369 -11.15 -1.30 8.68
CA LYS A 369 -12.04 -0.11 8.81
C LYS A 369 -11.28 1.21 8.72
N ALA A 370 -10.12 1.27 9.38
CA ALA A 370 -9.30 2.47 9.39
C ALA A 370 -8.65 2.69 8.02
N ILE A 371 -8.18 1.62 7.37
CA ILE A 371 -7.62 1.66 6.01
C ILE A 371 -8.70 2.06 5.00
N ALA A 372 -9.94 1.56 5.16
CA ALA A 372 -11.06 1.87 4.30
C ALA A 372 -11.45 3.34 4.35
N LYS A 373 -11.63 3.85 5.57
CA LYS A 373 -11.94 5.27 5.80
C LYS A 373 -10.82 6.19 5.30
N ALA A 374 -9.57 5.78 5.48
CA ALA A 374 -8.41 6.51 4.96
C ALA A 374 -8.35 6.45 3.42
N GLY A 375 -8.57 5.29 2.79
CA GLY A 375 -8.36 5.12 1.34
C GLY A 375 -9.19 6.07 0.46
N GLN A 376 -10.47 6.30 0.82
CA GLN A 376 -11.46 6.98 -0.01
C GLN A 376 -11.12 8.42 -0.43
N HIS A 377 -10.34 9.16 0.37
CA HIS A 377 -10.01 10.57 0.10
C HIS A 377 -8.52 10.85 -0.02
N LEU A 378 -7.69 9.82 0.15
CA LEU A 378 -6.25 9.97 0.34
C LEU A 378 -5.43 9.31 -0.75
N LEU A 379 -6.01 8.34 -1.46
CA LEU A 379 -5.37 7.58 -2.52
C LEU A 379 -6.05 7.84 -3.86
N ARG A 380 -5.26 8.09 -4.90
CA ARG A 380 -5.71 8.08 -6.30
C ARG A 380 -4.82 7.14 -7.11
N THR A 381 -5.42 6.38 -8.02
CA THR A 381 -4.69 5.42 -8.85
C THR A 381 -5.46 5.13 -10.14
N ASP A 382 -4.74 4.73 -11.18
CA ASP A 382 -5.28 4.16 -12.41
C ASP A 382 -5.16 2.62 -12.46
N ILE A 383 -4.82 1.97 -11.33
CA ILE A 383 -4.80 0.52 -11.19
C ILE A 383 -6.24 -0.02 -11.34
N PRO A 384 -6.51 -0.90 -12.31
CA PRO A 384 -7.82 -1.51 -12.46
C PRO A 384 -8.18 -2.45 -11.31
N GLN A 385 -9.45 -2.46 -10.94
CA GLN A 385 -10.00 -3.40 -9.96
C GLN A 385 -9.73 -4.88 -10.33
N GLU A 386 -9.71 -5.19 -11.62
CA GLU A 386 -9.58 -6.54 -12.17
C GLU A 386 -8.21 -7.17 -11.88
N ILE A 387 -7.16 -6.37 -11.69
CA ILE A 387 -5.80 -6.87 -11.44
C ILE A 387 -5.44 -6.91 -9.95
N LEU A 388 -6.32 -6.42 -9.06
CA LEU A 388 -6.08 -6.41 -7.62
C LEU A 388 -5.74 -7.79 -7.05
N PRO A 389 -6.40 -8.89 -7.45
CA PRO A 389 -6.02 -10.23 -6.98
C PRO A 389 -4.55 -10.58 -7.29
N ALA A 390 -4.09 -10.23 -8.49
CA ALA A 390 -2.71 -10.46 -8.92
C ALA A 390 -1.73 -9.53 -8.19
N LEU A 391 -2.13 -8.28 -7.92
CA LEU A 391 -1.36 -7.33 -7.13
C LEU A 391 -1.22 -7.75 -5.66
N VAL A 392 -2.25 -8.33 -5.05
CA VAL A 392 -2.15 -8.89 -3.68
C VAL A 392 -1.11 -10.00 -3.64
N THR A 393 -1.13 -10.90 -4.62
CA THR A 393 -0.11 -11.95 -4.73
C THR A 393 1.30 -11.37 -4.93
N LEU A 394 1.44 -10.35 -5.77
CA LEU A 394 2.71 -9.66 -5.97
C LEU A 394 3.18 -8.95 -4.69
N ALA A 395 2.29 -8.28 -3.96
CA ALA A 395 2.59 -7.59 -2.72
C ALA A 395 3.11 -8.56 -1.64
N LEU A 396 2.56 -9.78 -1.57
CA LEU A 396 3.09 -10.84 -0.71
C LEU A 396 4.52 -11.24 -1.08
N LYS A 397 4.86 -11.28 -2.38
CA LYS A 397 6.24 -11.52 -2.83
C LYS A 397 7.15 -10.34 -2.49
N VAL A 398 6.71 -9.11 -2.72
CA VAL A 398 7.44 -7.87 -2.37
C VAL A 398 7.80 -7.86 -0.89
N LYS A 399 6.86 -8.27 -0.02
CA LYS A 399 7.10 -8.39 1.41
C LYS A 399 8.24 -9.35 1.77
N SER A 400 8.38 -10.45 1.03
CA SER A 400 9.49 -11.40 1.19
C SER A 400 10.74 -11.07 0.38
N GLY A 401 10.63 -10.13 -0.57
CA GLY A 401 11.67 -9.75 -1.50
C GLY A 401 12.60 -8.67 -0.94
N THR A 402 13.62 -8.32 -1.73
CA THR A 402 14.52 -7.22 -1.40
C THR A 402 13.98 -5.91 -1.94
N VAL A 403 13.95 -4.87 -1.10
CA VAL A 403 13.71 -3.50 -1.54
C VAL A 403 15.03 -2.75 -1.57
N SER A 404 15.41 -2.26 -2.75
CA SER A 404 16.66 -1.55 -3.01
C SER A 404 16.39 -0.18 -3.61
N ASN A 405 17.34 0.73 -3.50
CA ASN A 405 17.34 2.00 -4.20
C ASN A 405 18.38 2.00 -5.31
N ILE A 406 18.03 2.53 -6.48
CA ILE A 406 19.00 2.87 -7.53
C ILE A 406 19.55 4.26 -7.22
N ASN A 407 20.86 4.32 -6.93
CA ASN A 407 21.51 5.57 -6.59
C ASN A 407 21.88 6.32 -7.88
N LEU A 408 21.14 7.39 -8.15
CA LEU A 408 21.43 8.28 -9.25
C LEU A 408 22.54 9.26 -8.84
N ASP A 409 23.70 9.20 -9.49
CA ASP A 409 24.82 10.12 -9.22
C ASP A 409 24.46 11.52 -9.72
N VAL A 410 23.92 12.34 -8.81
CA VAL A 410 23.43 13.70 -9.07
C VAL A 410 24.47 14.60 -9.74
N SER A 411 25.75 14.41 -9.41
CA SER A 411 26.85 15.23 -9.95
C SER A 411 27.21 14.79 -11.37
N LYS A 412 27.42 13.49 -11.59
CA LYS A 412 27.74 12.96 -12.92
C LYS A 412 26.58 13.15 -13.90
N LEU A 413 25.35 12.93 -13.44
CA LEU A 413 24.14 13.05 -14.25
C LEU A 413 23.63 14.48 -14.36
N ARG A 414 24.40 15.46 -13.85
CA ARG A 414 24.12 16.90 -13.96
C ARG A 414 22.70 17.29 -13.50
N MET A 415 22.13 16.60 -12.51
CA MET A 415 20.72 16.79 -12.13
C MET A 415 20.42 18.12 -11.43
N LYS A 416 21.46 18.82 -10.96
CA LYS A 416 21.35 20.19 -10.42
C LYS A 416 21.48 21.28 -11.51
N TYR A 417 21.80 20.90 -12.74
CA TYR A 417 21.98 21.82 -13.87
C TYR A 417 20.72 21.93 -14.71
N LEU A 418 20.68 22.97 -15.54
CA LEU A 418 19.53 23.25 -16.41
C LEU A 418 19.23 22.12 -17.40
N HIS A 419 20.25 21.36 -17.81
CA HIS A 419 20.12 20.23 -18.74
C HIS A 419 20.69 18.96 -18.09
N PRO A 420 19.87 18.20 -17.35
CA PRO A 420 20.28 16.90 -16.82
C PRO A 420 20.64 15.90 -17.92
N ASP A 421 21.56 14.99 -17.61
CA ASP A 421 21.92 13.89 -18.49
C ASP A 421 20.92 12.72 -18.35
N TYR A 422 19.81 12.83 -19.08
CA TYR A 422 18.78 11.79 -19.11
C TYR A 422 19.23 10.52 -19.83
N GLU A 423 20.20 10.60 -20.74
CA GLU A 423 20.75 9.42 -21.41
C GLU A 423 21.57 8.59 -20.44
N GLY A 424 22.53 9.21 -19.75
CA GLY A 424 23.28 8.56 -18.68
C GLY A 424 22.38 8.06 -17.53
N MET A 425 21.26 8.74 -17.25
CA MET A 425 20.28 8.27 -16.27
C MET A 425 19.66 6.93 -16.68
N ARG A 426 19.23 6.80 -17.95
CA ARG A 426 18.66 5.55 -18.48
C ARG A 426 19.68 4.42 -18.44
N GLU A 427 20.91 4.67 -18.87
CA GLU A 427 21.98 3.69 -18.85
C GLU A 427 22.28 3.20 -17.43
N ALA A 428 22.37 4.12 -16.46
CA ALA A 428 22.61 3.79 -15.07
C ALA A 428 21.46 2.94 -14.47
N ILE A 429 20.20 3.28 -14.80
CA ILE A 429 19.03 2.52 -14.34
C ILE A 429 19.00 1.13 -14.97
N ALA A 430 19.22 1.01 -16.29
CA ALA A 430 19.25 -0.28 -16.98
C ALA A 430 20.33 -1.21 -16.38
N ALA A 431 21.56 -0.69 -16.23
CA ALA A 431 22.65 -1.45 -15.63
C ALA A 431 22.35 -1.88 -14.18
N ALA A 432 21.71 -1.01 -13.38
CA ALA A 432 21.33 -1.33 -12.01
C ALA A 432 20.22 -2.39 -11.91
N LEU A 433 19.30 -2.44 -12.89
CA LEU A 433 18.23 -3.42 -12.93
C LEU A 433 18.68 -4.80 -13.44
N GLU A 434 19.71 -4.84 -14.29
CA GLU A 434 20.34 -6.08 -14.77
C GLU A 434 21.34 -6.67 -13.76
N ALA A 435 21.91 -5.84 -12.88
CA ALA A 435 22.84 -6.28 -11.86
C ALA A 435 22.18 -7.26 -10.86
N PRO A 436 22.91 -8.30 -10.40
CA PRO A 436 22.42 -9.17 -9.34
C PRO A 436 22.08 -8.35 -8.09
N THR A 437 20.86 -8.49 -7.57
CA THR A 437 20.46 -7.82 -6.33
C THR A 437 21.39 -8.26 -5.20
N PRO A 438 22.07 -7.35 -4.48
CA PRO A 438 22.96 -7.73 -3.39
C PRO A 438 22.17 -8.53 -2.34
N PRO A 439 22.64 -9.71 -1.91
CA PRO A 439 21.97 -10.46 -0.86
C PRO A 439 21.90 -9.61 0.41
N ALA A 440 20.75 -9.65 1.09
CA ALA A 440 20.61 -9.02 2.41
C ALA A 440 21.68 -9.62 3.34
N LYS A 441 22.67 -8.83 3.76
CA LYS A 441 23.64 -9.28 4.77
C LYS A 441 22.88 -9.50 6.06
N THR A 442 22.73 -10.76 6.46
CA THR A 442 22.25 -11.12 7.80
C THR A 442 23.11 -10.40 8.84
N THR A 443 22.44 -9.78 9.82
CA THR A 443 23.00 -9.09 10.99
C THR A 443 24.28 -9.74 11.52
N PRO A 444 25.37 -8.96 11.76
CA PRO A 444 26.55 -9.49 12.43
C PRO A 444 26.20 -9.95 13.85
N LYS A 445 26.44 -11.23 14.16
CA LYS A 445 26.56 -11.71 15.53
C LYS A 445 27.77 -11.01 16.18
N THR A 446 27.53 -10.36 17.32
CA THR A 446 28.42 -9.98 18.45
C THR A 446 29.84 -9.47 18.13
N PRO A 447 30.27 -8.32 18.69
CA PRO A 447 31.58 -7.75 18.39
C PRO A 447 32.71 -8.56 19.04
N ALA A 448 33.58 -9.16 18.22
CA ALA A 448 34.90 -9.57 18.64
C ALA A 448 35.87 -8.37 18.56
N LYS A 449 36.76 -8.29 19.54
CA LYS A 449 37.69 -7.20 19.87
C LYS A 449 38.38 -6.51 18.68
N SER A 450 38.49 -5.20 18.83
CA SER A 450 39.20 -4.23 17.99
C SER A 450 40.67 -4.58 17.71
N SER A 451 41.10 -4.34 16.47
CA SER A 451 42.48 -4.01 16.10
C SER A 451 42.47 -3.03 14.90
N PRO A 452 43.49 -2.17 14.73
CA PRO A 452 43.28 -0.80 14.27
C PRO A 452 43.33 -0.59 12.76
N LYS A 453 42.36 0.22 12.28
CA LYS A 453 42.42 1.23 11.21
C LYS A 453 43.29 0.88 9.99
N SER A 454 42.67 0.25 8.99
CA SER A 454 43.07 0.42 7.59
C SER A 454 42.21 1.51 6.94
N THR A 455 42.89 2.42 6.25
CA THR A 455 42.33 3.52 5.44
C THR A 455 41.29 2.98 4.44
N PRO A 456 40.11 3.63 4.26
CA PRO A 456 39.16 3.14 3.28
C PRO A 456 39.70 3.38 1.86
N ALA A 457 40.02 2.27 1.18
CA ALA A 457 40.24 2.27 -0.26
C ALA A 457 38.95 2.73 -0.96
N ASN A 458 39.08 3.67 -1.90
CA ASN A 458 38.03 4.12 -2.82
C ASN A 458 37.52 2.93 -3.65
N THR A 459 36.59 2.17 -3.07
CA THR A 459 35.85 1.15 -3.79
C THR A 459 34.66 1.85 -4.44
N PRO A 460 34.41 1.67 -5.75
CA PRO A 460 33.23 2.23 -6.40
C PRO A 460 31.97 1.83 -5.65
N LYS A 461 31.13 2.81 -5.30
CA LYS A 461 29.87 2.57 -4.63
C LYS A 461 28.97 1.73 -5.53
N PRO A 462 28.33 0.66 -5.03
CA PRO A 462 27.46 -0.17 -5.85
C PRO A 462 26.29 0.66 -6.42
N PRO A 463 25.83 0.36 -7.65
CA PRO A 463 24.78 1.12 -8.33
C PRO A 463 23.42 1.02 -7.62
N THR A 464 23.22 -0.06 -6.86
CA THR A 464 22.05 -0.30 -6.01
C THR A 464 22.43 -0.33 -4.54
N GLN A 465 21.64 0.33 -3.70
CA GLN A 465 21.77 0.29 -2.25
C GLN A 465 20.60 -0.49 -1.64
N ASN A 466 20.89 -1.57 -0.90
CA ASN A 466 19.85 -2.30 -0.17
C ASN A 466 19.29 -1.41 0.95
N LEU A 467 17.96 -1.28 1.03
CA LEU A 467 17.34 -0.40 2.02
C LEU A 467 17.43 -0.95 3.45
N VAL A 468 17.68 -2.26 3.64
CA VAL A 468 17.99 -2.80 4.97
C VAL A 468 19.26 -2.15 5.53
N ASP A 469 20.27 -1.97 4.68
CA ASP A 469 21.54 -1.36 5.07
C ASP A 469 21.43 0.17 5.10
N ALA A 470 20.77 0.77 4.11
CA ALA A 470 20.57 2.22 4.04
C ALA A 470 19.77 2.77 5.23
N CYS A 471 18.79 2.01 5.70
CA CYS A 471 17.93 2.39 6.81
C CYS A 471 18.40 1.79 8.15
N ALA A 472 19.59 1.17 8.21
CA ALA A 472 20.14 0.65 9.45
C ALA A 472 20.45 1.77 10.44
N TYR A 473 20.34 1.48 11.74
CA TYR A 473 20.69 2.46 12.76
C TYR A 473 22.21 2.68 12.80
N GLN A 474 22.62 3.95 12.78
CA GLN A 474 24.01 4.40 12.79
C GLN A 474 24.18 5.47 13.87
N PRO A 475 24.71 5.09 15.05
CA PRO A 475 24.77 5.99 16.21
C PRO A 475 25.74 7.17 16.06
N GLU A 476 26.64 7.14 15.08
CA GLU A 476 27.61 8.21 14.81
C GLU A 476 27.11 9.25 13.78
N GLY A 477 25.84 9.16 13.35
CA GLY A 477 25.16 10.21 12.57
C GLY A 477 25.52 10.29 11.08
N THR A 478 26.38 9.41 10.56
CA THR A 478 26.81 9.43 9.15
C THR A 478 26.02 8.43 8.29
N GLN A 479 24.73 8.73 8.04
CA GLN A 479 23.93 8.03 7.02
C GLN A 479 24.75 7.87 5.74
N PRO A 480 24.86 6.65 5.14
CA PRO A 480 25.58 6.50 3.89
C PRO A 480 24.82 7.28 2.82
N SER A 481 25.55 8.10 2.08
CA SER A 481 25.01 8.91 0.96
C SER A 481 24.34 8.08 -0.12
#